data_AF-A0A7J7D8G7-F1
#
_entry.id   AF-A0A7J7D8G7-F1
#
_cell.length_a   1.000
_cell.length_b   1.000
_cell.length_c   1.000
_cell.angle_alpha   90.00
_cell.angle_beta   90.00
_cell.angle_gamma   90.00
#
_symmetry.space_group_name_H-M   'P 1'
#
loop_
_entity.id
_entity.type
_entity.pdbx_description
1 polymer ?
#
loop_
_entity_poly.entity_id
_entity_poly.type
_entity_poly.pdbx_seq_one_letter_code
_entity_poly.pdbx_strand_id
1 'polypeptide(L)'
;MPNKGGYLIVNLQPAHMDFVDFSLGSLWSVVSGLATAEQSHAILDLIEAKWADLVADMPLKICYPSLESQEWQIITSSDPKNTPWSYHNAGSWPTLLWQTWSIAGYLVAQLLLDNPTAATSLITEEDSELINAFSCMINGSPKIAEG
;
A
#
# COMPACT_ATOMS: atom_id res chain seq x y z
N MET A 1 -3.16 -23.15 -4.30
CA MET A 1 -4.28 -22.45 -4.98
C MET A 1 -5.50 -23.35 -4.97
N PRO A 2 -6.71 -22.82 -4.71
CA PRO A 2 -7.95 -23.60 -4.82
C PRO A 2 -8.21 -24.02 -6.28
N ASN A 3 -9.07 -25.02 -6.47
CA ASN A 3 -9.48 -25.50 -7.81
C ASN A 3 -10.40 -24.51 -8.55
N LYS A 4 -10.94 -23.51 -7.83
CA LYS A 4 -11.81 -22.46 -8.35
C LYS A 4 -11.33 -21.12 -7.80
N GLY A 5 -11.29 -20.11 -8.66
CA GLY A 5 -10.86 -18.76 -8.34
C GLY A 5 -9.43 -18.42 -8.78
N GLY A 6 -9.09 -17.14 -8.73
CA GLY A 6 -7.79 -16.60 -9.14
C GLY A 6 -7.70 -15.11 -8.81
N TYR A 7 -6.50 -14.54 -8.91
CA TYR A 7 -6.24 -13.12 -8.67
C TYR A 7 -5.22 -12.61 -9.69
N LEU A 8 -5.05 -11.29 -9.74
CA LEU A 8 -4.06 -10.66 -10.61
C LEU A 8 -2.68 -10.69 -9.92
N ILE A 9 -1.65 -11.10 -10.66
CA ILE A 9 -0.26 -11.02 -10.18
C ILE A 9 0.09 -9.53 -10.00
N VAL A 10 0.62 -9.20 -8.83
CA VAL A 10 0.70 -7.79 -8.38
C VAL A 10 2.00 -7.12 -8.80
N ASN A 11 3.07 -7.89 -8.95
CA ASN A 11 4.36 -7.38 -9.41
C ASN A 11 4.96 -8.33 -10.45
N LEU A 12 5.22 -7.79 -11.63
CA LEU A 12 5.78 -8.51 -12.76
C LEU A 12 6.98 -7.73 -13.31
N GLN A 13 8.17 -8.29 -13.16
CA GLN A 13 9.44 -7.71 -13.61
C GLN A 13 10.25 -8.77 -14.36
N PRO A 14 11.27 -8.40 -15.14
CA PRO A 14 12.16 -9.36 -15.77
C PRO A 14 12.74 -10.34 -14.74
N ALA A 15 12.47 -11.64 -14.93
CA ALA A 15 12.86 -12.72 -14.02
C ALA A 15 12.29 -12.65 -12.58
N HIS A 16 11.23 -11.88 -12.34
CA HIS A 16 10.61 -11.75 -11.02
C HIS A 16 9.09 -11.63 -11.09
N MET A 17 8.40 -12.49 -10.35
CA MET A 17 6.93 -12.51 -10.23
C MET A 17 6.54 -12.68 -8.78
N ASP A 18 5.80 -11.72 -8.23
CA ASP A 18 5.25 -11.82 -6.88
C ASP A 18 3.85 -12.43 -6.94
N PHE A 19 3.74 -13.68 -6.51
CA PHE A 19 2.48 -14.42 -6.44
C PHE A 19 1.69 -14.12 -5.16
N VAL A 20 1.98 -13.03 -4.45
CA VAL A 20 1.16 -12.64 -3.29
C VAL A 20 -0.10 -11.94 -3.80
N ASP A 21 -1.29 -12.38 -3.35
CA ASP A 21 -2.51 -11.62 -3.61
C ASP A 21 -2.49 -10.34 -2.76
N PHE A 22 -2.81 -9.20 -3.36
CA PHE A 22 -3.06 -7.96 -2.63
C PHE A 22 -4.53 -7.60 -2.77
N SER A 23 -5.27 -7.76 -1.67
CA SER A 23 -6.72 -7.70 -1.69
C SER A 23 -7.26 -6.33 -2.13
N LEU A 24 -6.56 -5.23 -1.83
CA LEU A 24 -6.93 -3.91 -2.32
C LEU A 24 -6.89 -3.82 -3.86
N GLY A 25 -5.82 -4.32 -4.48
CA GLY A 25 -5.65 -4.29 -5.93
C GLY A 25 -6.66 -5.19 -6.64
N SER A 26 -6.86 -6.41 -6.13
CA SER A 26 -7.87 -7.35 -6.61
C SER A 26 -9.28 -6.74 -6.56
N LEU A 27 -9.68 -6.15 -5.42
CA LEU A 27 -10.99 -5.49 -5.29
C LEU A 27 -11.14 -4.28 -6.23
N TRP A 28 -10.14 -3.39 -6.33
CA TRP A 28 -10.21 -2.23 -7.23
C TRP A 28 -10.22 -2.62 -8.70
N SER A 29 -9.56 -3.72 -9.08
CA SER A 29 -9.60 -4.20 -10.46
C SER A 29 -11.02 -4.59 -10.87
N VAL A 30 -11.80 -5.15 -9.96
CA VAL A 30 -13.22 -5.48 -10.18
C VAL A 30 -14.05 -4.20 -10.26
N VAL A 31 -13.93 -3.32 -9.27
CA VAL A 31 -14.77 -2.10 -9.16
C VAL A 31 -14.52 -1.12 -10.31
N SER A 32 -13.26 -0.98 -10.75
CA SER A 32 -12.90 -0.07 -11.85
C SER A 32 -13.19 -0.63 -13.24
N GLY A 33 -13.54 -1.92 -13.35
CA GLY A 33 -13.70 -2.61 -14.64
C GLY A 33 -12.38 -2.95 -15.34
N LEU A 34 -11.24 -2.88 -14.64
CA LEU A 34 -9.96 -3.35 -15.16
C LEU A 34 -9.95 -4.87 -15.36
N ALA A 35 -10.55 -5.62 -14.43
CA ALA A 35 -10.75 -7.04 -14.55
C ALA A 35 -11.94 -7.34 -15.47
N THR A 36 -11.81 -8.36 -16.33
CA THR A 36 -12.95 -8.87 -17.11
C THR A 36 -14.01 -9.46 -16.18
N ALA A 37 -15.22 -9.72 -16.69
CA ALA A 37 -16.27 -10.37 -15.89
C ALA A 37 -15.85 -11.75 -15.37
N GLU A 38 -15.15 -12.53 -16.21
CA GLU A 38 -14.60 -13.84 -15.82
C GLU A 38 -13.53 -13.70 -14.74
N GLN A 39 -12.60 -12.76 -14.89
CA GLN A 39 -11.57 -12.49 -13.89
C GLN A 39 -12.18 -11.99 -12.57
N SER A 40 -13.20 -11.14 -12.65
CA SER A 40 -13.91 -10.63 -11.48
C SER A 40 -14.59 -11.75 -10.71
N HIS A 41 -15.27 -12.66 -11.40
CA HIS A 41 -15.83 -13.86 -10.78
C HIS A 41 -14.74 -14.75 -10.18
N ALA A 42 -13.61 -14.94 -10.86
CA ALA A 42 -12.50 -15.71 -10.32
C ALA A 42 -11.91 -15.09 -9.03
N ILE A 43 -11.80 -13.75 -8.95
CA ILE A 43 -11.37 -13.04 -7.73
C ILE A 43 -12.34 -13.27 -6.58
N LEU A 44 -13.64 -13.13 -6.84
CA LEU A 44 -14.67 -13.33 -5.81
C LEU A 44 -14.76 -14.80 -5.37
N ASP A 45 -14.65 -15.74 -6.32
CA ASP A 45 -14.58 -17.18 -6.05
C ASP A 45 -13.38 -17.55 -5.18
N LEU A 46 -12.23 -16.88 -5.38
CA LEU A 46 -11.05 -17.07 -4.53
C LEU A 46 -11.33 -16.61 -3.10
N ILE A 47 -11.92 -15.43 -2.92
CA ILE A 47 -12.29 -14.91 -1.59
C ILE A 47 -13.25 -15.87 -0.88
N GLU A 48 -14.25 -16.40 -1.58
CA GLU A 48 -15.17 -17.38 -1.04
C GLU A 48 -14.45 -18.70 -0.68
N ALA A 49 -13.64 -19.25 -1.60
CA ALA A 49 -12.91 -20.49 -1.38
C ALA A 49 -11.87 -20.40 -0.26
N LYS A 50 -11.38 -19.19 0.03
CA LYS A 50 -10.36 -18.88 1.04
C LYS A 50 -10.87 -18.01 2.16
N TRP A 51 -12.19 -18.02 2.41
CA TRP A 51 -12.83 -17.15 3.41
C TRP A 51 -12.19 -17.23 4.79
N ALA A 52 -11.93 -18.45 5.28
CA ALA A 52 -11.31 -18.67 6.58
C ALA A 52 -9.89 -18.08 6.71
N ASP A 53 -9.17 -17.95 5.59
CA ASP A 53 -7.81 -17.45 5.53
C ASP A 53 -7.79 -15.92 5.30
N LEU A 54 -8.58 -15.43 4.34
CA LEU A 54 -8.60 -14.03 3.87
C LEU A 54 -9.48 -13.12 4.74
N VAL A 55 -10.60 -13.64 5.26
CA VAL A 55 -11.51 -12.90 6.14
C VAL A 55 -11.27 -13.30 7.59
N ALA A 56 -11.18 -14.60 7.87
CA ALA A 56 -11.04 -15.14 9.23
C ALA A 56 -12.05 -14.48 10.20
N ASP A 57 -11.62 -14.16 11.42
CA ASP A 57 -12.45 -13.44 12.41
C ASP A 57 -12.41 -11.89 12.23
N MET A 58 -11.52 -11.38 11.39
CA MET A 58 -11.35 -9.94 11.15
C MET A 58 -11.09 -9.67 9.67
N PRO A 59 -12.11 -9.26 8.90
CA PRO A 59 -11.93 -8.86 7.51
C PRO A 59 -11.08 -7.59 7.41
N LEU A 60 -10.25 -7.41 6.40
CA LEU A 60 -9.79 -8.34 5.36
C LEU A 60 -8.27 -8.36 5.42
N LYS A 61 -7.61 -9.49 5.09
CA LYS A 61 -6.16 -9.51 4.96
C LYS A 61 -5.70 -8.49 3.89
N ILE A 62 -4.63 -7.74 4.16
CA ILE A 62 -4.05 -6.82 3.18
C ILE A 62 -3.40 -7.55 2.00
N CYS A 63 -2.79 -8.69 2.30
CA CYS A 63 -2.22 -9.61 1.34
C CYS A 63 -2.24 -11.04 1.87
N TYR A 64 -2.04 -12.02 1.00
CA TYR A 64 -1.99 -13.44 1.40
C TYR A 64 -1.09 -14.26 0.46
N PRO A 65 -0.29 -15.21 0.98
CA PRO A 65 -0.02 -15.48 2.41
C PRO A 65 0.97 -14.46 3.02
N SER A 66 1.30 -14.60 4.31
CA SER A 66 2.42 -13.85 4.90
C SER A 66 3.77 -14.42 4.46
N LEU A 67 4.78 -13.55 4.38
CA LEU A 67 6.19 -13.92 4.31
C LEU A 67 6.62 -14.51 5.65
N GLU A 68 7.40 -15.60 5.61
CA GLU A 68 7.87 -16.30 6.80
C GLU A 68 9.38 -16.59 6.74
N SER A 69 9.98 -16.84 7.91
CA SER A 69 11.36 -17.32 8.04
C SER A 69 12.38 -16.49 7.21
N GLN A 70 13.13 -17.14 6.32
CA GLN A 70 14.17 -16.51 5.52
C GLN A 70 13.61 -15.51 4.50
N GLU A 71 12.41 -15.74 3.96
CA GLU A 71 11.76 -14.82 3.04
C GLU A 71 11.40 -13.52 3.74
N TRP A 72 10.82 -13.61 4.95
CA TRP A 72 10.57 -12.44 5.79
C TRP A 72 11.86 -11.70 6.12
N GLN A 73 12.93 -12.40 6.51
CA GLN A 73 14.22 -11.78 6.83
C GLN A 73 14.81 -11.02 5.63
N ILE A 74 14.74 -11.60 4.44
CA ILE A 74 15.31 -11.02 3.22
C ILE A 74 14.45 -9.86 2.71
N ILE A 75 13.15 -10.07 2.50
CA ILE A 75 12.28 -9.08 1.85
C ILE A 75 12.00 -7.89 2.78
N THR A 76 11.76 -8.14 4.06
CA THR A 76 11.42 -7.08 5.02
C THR A 76 12.64 -6.50 5.73
N SER A 77 13.85 -7.02 5.45
CA SER A 77 15.05 -6.76 6.26
C SER A 77 14.85 -7.05 7.75
N SER A 78 14.07 -8.10 8.06
CA SER A 78 13.68 -8.49 9.43
C SER A 78 12.95 -7.39 10.22
N ASP A 79 12.09 -6.60 9.55
CA ASP A 79 11.32 -5.53 10.19
C ASP A 79 10.35 -6.09 11.25
N PRO A 80 10.54 -5.77 12.55
CA PRO A 80 9.73 -6.32 13.64
C PRO A 80 8.26 -5.88 13.59
N LYS A 81 7.91 -4.82 12.85
CA LYS A 81 6.51 -4.39 12.67
C LYS A 81 5.76 -5.33 11.72
N ASN A 82 6.46 -5.93 10.78
CA ASN A 82 5.93 -6.75 9.69
C ASN A 82 6.20 -8.25 9.90
N THR A 83 6.17 -8.72 11.15
CA THR A 83 6.22 -10.16 11.48
C THR A 83 5.09 -10.93 10.75
N PRO A 84 5.20 -12.26 10.58
CA PRO A 84 4.16 -13.04 9.92
C PRO A 84 2.77 -12.76 10.49
N TRP A 85 1.82 -12.47 9.60
CA TRP A 85 0.43 -12.13 9.91
C TRP A 85 0.22 -10.79 10.65
N SER A 86 1.22 -9.91 10.64
CA SER A 86 1.19 -8.59 11.27
C SER A 86 1.30 -7.47 10.25
N TYR A 87 0.60 -6.36 10.53
CA TYR A 87 0.71 -5.09 9.81
C TYR A 87 0.62 -5.27 8.28
N HIS A 88 1.64 -4.94 7.50
CA HIS A 88 1.61 -5.11 6.04
C HIS A 88 1.88 -6.55 5.57
N ASN A 89 2.42 -7.41 6.45
CA ASN A 89 2.71 -8.81 6.13
C ASN A 89 1.51 -9.70 6.44
N ALA A 90 0.46 -9.58 5.64
CA ALA A 90 -0.83 -10.29 5.80
C ALA A 90 -1.57 -9.98 7.12
N GLY A 91 -1.47 -8.76 7.64
CA GLY A 91 -2.35 -8.28 8.70
C GLY A 91 -3.79 -8.09 8.20
N SER A 92 -4.77 -8.13 9.11
CA SER A 92 -6.17 -7.79 8.80
C SER A 92 -6.40 -6.29 8.92
N TRP A 93 -6.91 -5.66 7.86
CA TRP A 93 -7.13 -4.22 7.73
C TRP A 93 -8.62 -3.94 7.49
N PRO A 94 -9.40 -3.60 8.54
CA PRO A 94 -10.84 -3.32 8.39
C PRO A 94 -11.17 -2.19 7.42
N THR A 95 -10.22 -1.27 7.19
CA THR A 95 -10.37 -0.19 6.21
C THR A 95 -10.52 -0.67 4.76
N LEU A 96 -10.22 -1.94 4.46
CA LEU A 96 -10.43 -2.52 3.14
C LEU A 96 -11.92 -2.76 2.82
N LEU A 97 -12.76 -2.91 3.86
CA LEU A 97 -14.22 -2.99 3.70
C LEU A 97 -14.84 -1.61 3.46
N TRP A 98 -14.41 -0.62 4.24
CA TRP A 98 -14.94 0.74 4.19
C TRP A 98 -13.81 1.71 3.83
N GLN A 99 -13.59 1.88 2.53
CA GLN A 99 -12.50 2.70 1.98
C GLN A 99 -12.76 4.21 2.10
N THR A 100 -13.09 4.68 3.31
CA THR A 100 -13.43 6.07 3.63
C THR A 100 -12.35 7.05 3.17
N TRP A 101 -11.08 6.74 3.47
CA TRP A 101 -9.91 7.51 3.03
C TRP A 101 -9.70 7.57 1.52
N SER A 102 -9.94 6.49 0.77
CA SER A 102 -9.84 6.48 -0.69
C SER A 102 -10.94 7.33 -1.31
N ILE A 103 -12.16 7.24 -0.79
CA ILE A 103 -13.29 8.08 -1.20
C ILE A 103 -13.01 9.54 -0.87
N ALA A 104 -12.55 9.84 0.35
CA ALA A 104 -12.19 11.19 0.76
C ALA A 104 -11.06 11.76 -0.12
N GLY A 105 -10.04 10.97 -0.43
CA GLY A 105 -8.94 11.37 -1.31
C GLY A 105 -9.42 11.69 -2.73
N TYR A 106 -10.30 10.87 -3.31
CA TYR A 106 -10.91 11.16 -4.60
C TYR A 106 -11.72 12.47 -4.58
N LEU A 107 -12.55 12.66 -3.55
CA LEU A 107 -13.36 13.88 -3.39
C LEU A 107 -12.48 15.12 -3.23
N VAL A 108 -11.44 15.04 -2.37
CA VAL A 108 -10.47 16.12 -2.20
C VAL A 108 -9.77 16.44 -3.53
N ALA A 109 -9.37 15.44 -4.31
CA ALA A 109 -8.77 15.66 -5.62
C ALA A 109 -9.73 16.39 -6.57
N GLN A 110 -11.03 16.01 -6.62
CA GLN A 110 -12.03 16.71 -7.43
C GLN A 110 -12.19 18.17 -6.98
N LEU A 111 -12.33 18.40 -5.66
CA LEU A 111 -12.46 19.75 -5.10
C LEU A 111 -11.23 20.63 -5.40
N LEU A 112 -10.02 20.05 -5.41
CA LEU A 112 -8.79 20.74 -5.77
C LEU A 112 -8.69 21.04 -7.26
N LEU A 113 -9.21 20.16 -8.13
CA LEU A 113 -9.29 20.43 -9.57
C LEU A 113 -10.30 21.55 -9.88
N ASP A 114 -11.42 21.59 -9.15
CA ASP A 114 -12.44 22.64 -9.27
C ASP A 114 -11.95 23.98 -8.70
N ASN A 115 -11.19 23.95 -7.60
CA ASN A 115 -10.59 25.13 -6.99
C ASN A 115 -9.12 24.89 -6.59
N PRO A 116 -8.16 25.12 -7.50
CA PRO A 116 -6.73 24.93 -7.22
C PRO A 116 -6.20 25.79 -6.08
N THR A 117 -6.81 26.96 -5.81
CA THR A 117 -6.38 27.85 -4.71
C THR A 117 -6.66 27.26 -3.32
N ALA A 118 -7.57 26.28 -3.21
CA ALA A 118 -7.80 25.57 -1.95
C ALA A 118 -6.58 24.76 -1.49
N ALA A 119 -5.66 24.41 -2.40
CA ALA A 119 -4.40 23.74 -2.08
C ALA A 119 -3.53 24.56 -1.12
N THR A 120 -3.67 25.89 -1.09
CA THR A 120 -2.97 26.77 -0.13
C THR A 120 -3.26 26.39 1.33
N SER A 121 -4.42 25.79 1.62
CA SER A 121 -4.74 25.30 2.97
C SER A 121 -4.04 23.99 3.34
N LEU A 122 -3.48 23.28 2.34
CA LEU A 122 -2.78 22.00 2.50
C LEU A 122 -1.26 22.16 2.51
N ILE A 123 -0.76 23.34 2.15
CA ILE A 123 0.67 23.66 2.14
C ILE A 123 0.96 24.66 3.27
N THR A 124 2.06 24.47 3.96
CA THR A 124 2.61 25.49 4.85
C THR A 124 3.60 26.32 4.06
N GLU A 125 3.60 27.64 4.21
CA GLU A 125 4.76 28.42 3.77
C GLU A 125 5.96 28.00 4.62
N GLU A 126 7.07 27.67 3.96
CA GLU A 126 8.29 27.32 4.68
C GLU A 126 8.76 28.50 5.53
N ASP A 127 8.97 28.25 6.83
CA ASP A 127 9.42 29.29 7.75
C ASP A 127 10.84 29.74 7.36
N SER A 128 10.94 30.99 6.93
CA SER A 128 12.20 31.62 6.52
C SER A 128 13.27 31.59 7.62
N GLU A 129 12.89 31.57 8.90
CA GLU A 129 13.85 31.41 10.01
C GLU A 129 14.44 29.99 10.05
N LEU A 130 13.61 28.96 9.84
CA LEU A 130 14.08 27.58 9.77
C LEU A 130 14.98 27.35 8.56
N ILE A 131 14.62 27.85 7.37
CA ILE A 131 15.44 27.73 6.16
C ILE A 131 16.82 28.38 6.38
N ASN A 132 16.85 29.57 6.99
CA ASN A 132 18.09 30.27 7.30
C ASN A 132 18.92 29.52 8.34
N ALA A 133 18.30 29.00 9.39
CA ALA A 133 18.98 28.20 10.42
C ALA A 133 19.64 26.95 9.84
N PHE A 134 18.94 26.19 8.98
CA PHE A 134 19.51 25.02 8.30
C PHE A 134 20.63 25.40 7.33
N SER A 135 20.47 26.50 6.59
CA SER A 135 21.51 27.01 5.68
C SER A 135 22.79 27.39 6.44
N CYS A 136 22.67 28.01 7.61
CA CYS A 136 23.80 28.33 8.48
C CYS A 136 24.49 27.07 9.03
N MET A 137 23.76 26.02 9.40
CA MET A 137 24.36 24.77 9.89
C MET A 137 25.11 24.02 8.78
N ILE A 138 24.58 24.00 7.55
CA ILE A 138 25.23 23.37 6.40
C ILE A 138 26.50 24.15 6.01
N ASN A 139 26.43 25.49 5.97
CA ASN A 139 27.57 26.34 5.62
C ASN A 139 28.58 26.53 6.77
N GLY A 140 28.18 26.25 8.01
CA GLY A 140 29.00 26.36 9.22
C GLY A 140 29.79 25.10 9.56
N SER A 141 29.60 24.00 8.83
CA SER A 141 30.41 22.79 9.00
C SER A 141 31.85 23.07 8.57
N PRO A 142 32.88 22.77 9.39
CA PRO A 142 34.26 23.03 9.00
C PRO A 142 34.57 22.25 7.73
N LYS A 143 35.04 22.92 6.68
CA LYS A 143 35.71 22.23 5.57
C LYS A 143 36.84 21.44 6.20
N ILE A 144 36.80 20.10 6.09
CA ILE A 144 37.92 19.24 6.47
C ILE A 144 39.11 19.79 5.66
N ALA A 145 40.09 20.35 6.37
CA ALA A 145 41.30 20.86 5.74
C ALA A 145 42.03 19.65 5.13
N GLU A 146 42.00 19.55 3.81
CA GLU A 146 42.87 18.64 3.08
C GLU A 146 44.33 19.10 3.30
N GLY A 147 45.12 18.23 3.94
CA GLY A 147 46.57 18.36 4.09
C GLY A 147 47.29 17.44 3.13
#